data_AF-A0A1W9SDJ7-F1
#
_entry.id   AF-A0A1W9SDJ7-F1
#
_cell.length_a   1.000
_cell.length_b   1.000
_cell.length_c   1.000
_cell.angle_alpha   90.00
_cell.angle_beta   90.00
_cell.angle_gamma   90.00
#
_symmetry.space_group_name_H-M   'P 1'
#
loop_
_entity.id
_entity.type
_entity.pdbx_description
1 polymer ?
#
loop_
_entity_poly.entity_id
_entity_poly.type
_entity_poly.pdbx_seq_one_letter_code
_entity_poly.pdbx_strand_id
1 'polypeptide(L)'
;MGRFSKSKSFALWTLAVIITLSSVVYQRITGPTRPVRGKVEIRGEIVKYKLLRTHDISADAVMTILVPDTSVSAVFQWKRFKSYDQWTIDTLRVSDNKITIIVPKQPPAGKVIYDVTLFDGNGGIYPLSEEAITIRFKGVVPLIVLLPHVLFMFIAMLIGTRTGIEAIAKGEKAYRYALITTVLLFLGGLIFGPLVQKFAFDAYWTGWPFGHDLTDNKTLISFIFWLIALWQGKKPGRGRTWFIIASVVQLLIYLVPHSVLGSEIDYTAMNQ
;
A
#
# COMPACT_ATOMS: atom_id res chain seq x y z
N MET A 1 -15.99 14.23 -33.41
CA MET A 1 -14.86 13.35 -33.04
C MET A 1 -14.72 12.32 -34.13
N GLY A 2 -13.49 11.92 -34.48
CA GLY A 2 -13.24 10.99 -35.58
C GLY A 2 -12.83 9.61 -35.08
N ARG A 3 -13.30 8.55 -35.75
CA ARG A 3 -12.84 7.18 -35.51
C ARG A 3 -11.37 7.07 -35.90
N PHE A 4 -10.52 6.61 -34.98
CA PHE A 4 -9.10 6.40 -35.28
C PHE A 4 -8.86 5.16 -36.13
N SER A 5 -7.77 5.19 -36.91
CA SER A 5 -7.22 4.00 -37.54
C SER A 5 -6.83 2.96 -36.49
N LYS A 6 -6.79 1.68 -36.90
CA LYS A 6 -6.37 0.58 -36.01
C LYS A 6 -4.98 0.82 -35.42
N SER A 7 -4.02 1.30 -36.24
CA SER A 7 -2.65 1.61 -35.81
C SER A 7 -2.59 2.71 -34.76
N LYS A 8 -3.33 3.81 -34.96
CA LYS A 8 -3.40 4.89 -33.99
C LYS A 8 -4.03 4.42 -32.69
N SER A 9 -5.15 3.68 -32.76
CA SER A 9 -5.78 3.12 -31.56
C SER A 9 -4.83 2.17 -30.80
N PHE A 10 -4.06 1.34 -31.51
CA PHE A 10 -3.07 0.45 -30.93
C PHE A 10 -1.98 1.25 -30.19
N ALA A 11 -1.39 2.26 -30.83
CA ALA A 11 -0.38 3.11 -30.20
C ALA A 11 -0.89 3.80 -28.92
N LEU A 12 -2.13 4.30 -28.91
CA LEU A 12 -2.73 4.91 -27.70
C LEU A 12 -2.95 3.89 -26.57
N TRP A 13 -3.25 2.63 -26.89
CA TRP A 13 -3.33 1.55 -25.90
C TRP A 13 -1.96 1.18 -25.36
N THR A 14 -0.96 1.04 -26.23
CA THR A 14 0.43 0.79 -25.82
C THR A 14 0.91 1.87 -24.85
N LEU A 15 0.66 3.14 -25.16
CA LEU A 15 1.01 4.26 -24.27
C LEU A 15 0.28 4.18 -22.92
N ALA A 16 -1.01 3.87 -22.92
CA ALA A 16 -1.78 3.71 -21.68
C ALA A 16 -1.22 2.58 -20.80
N VAL A 17 -0.87 1.43 -21.41
CA VAL A 17 -0.25 0.30 -20.72
C VAL A 17 1.09 0.68 -20.11
N ILE A 18 1.96 1.38 -20.86
CA ILE A 18 3.27 1.82 -20.35
C ILE A 18 3.10 2.73 -19.14
N ILE A 19 2.21 3.73 -19.20
CA ILE A 19 1.94 4.66 -18.09
C ILE A 19 1.40 3.92 -16.86
N THR A 20 0.42 3.02 -17.07
CA THR A 20 -0.16 2.24 -15.98
C THR A 20 0.89 1.34 -15.34
N LEU A 21 1.62 0.53 -16.12
CA LEU A 21 2.66 -0.37 -15.60
C LEU A 21 3.77 0.39 -14.85
N SER A 22 4.22 1.53 -15.39
CA SER A 22 5.19 2.38 -14.71
C SER A 22 4.70 2.83 -13.34
N SER A 23 3.42 3.21 -13.25
CA SER A 23 2.79 3.61 -11.99
C SER A 23 2.67 2.45 -11.00
N VAL A 24 2.31 1.25 -11.47
CA VAL A 24 2.27 0.03 -10.62
C VAL A 24 3.65 -0.31 -10.07
N VAL A 25 4.69 -0.24 -10.90
CA VAL A 25 6.07 -0.47 -10.48
C VAL A 25 6.50 0.55 -9.42
N TYR A 26 6.21 1.84 -9.66
CA TYR A 26 6.49 2.90 -8.72
C TYR A 26 5.82 2.66 -7.35
N GLN A 27 4.53 2.32 -7.33
CA GLN A 27 3.81 1.98 -6.09
C GLN A 27 4.42 0.77 -5.37
N ARG A 28 4.84 -0.25 -6.11
CA ARG A 28 5.46 -1.45 -5.54
C ARG A 28 6.80 -1.15 -4.88
N ILE A 29 7.55 -0.20 -5.43
CA ILE A 29 8.85 0.23 -4.89
C ILE A 29 8.68 1.12 -3.67
N THR A 30 7.71 2.04 -3.69
CA THR A 30 7.47 3.05 -2.62
C THR A 30 6.49 2.59 -1.54
N GLY A 31 5.92 1.39 -1.65
CA GLY A 31 4.91 0.87 -0.73
C GLY A 31 5.45 0.65 0.69
N PRO A 32 4.72 1.11 1.74
CA PRO A 32 5.17 1.05 3.14
C PRO A 32 5.13 -0.37 3.74
N THR A 33 4.58 -1.35 3.04
CA THR A 33 4.42 -2.74 3.52
C THR A 33 5.59 -3.64 3.17
N ARG A 34 6.57 -3.16 2.40
CA ARG A 34 7.75 -3.94 2.01
C ARG A 34 8.66 -4.14 3.23
N PRO A 35 9.15 -5.36 3.49
CA PRO A 35 10.11 -5.59 4.57
C PRO A 35 11.39 -4.79 4.33
N VAL A 36 11.96 -4.23 5.40
CA VAL A 36 13.28 -3.61 5.38
C VAL A 36 14.30 -4.73 5.23
N ARG A 37 15.17 -4.65 4.22
CA ARG A 37 16.22 -5.63 3.98
C ARG A 37 17.54 -4.91 3.95
N GLY A 38 18.54 -5.49 4.58
CA GLY A 38 19.89 -4.96 4.54
C GLY A 38 20.91 -6.03 4.89
N LYS A 39 22.14 -5.57 5.05
CA LYS A 39 23.28 -6.37 5.46
C LYS A 39 24.14 -5.54 6.39
N VAL A 40 24.68 -6.17 7.42
CA VAL A 40 25.75 -5.62 8.25
C VAL A 40 26.95 -6.53 8.14
N GLU A 41 28.14 -5.96 8.25
CA GLU A 41 29.38 -6.70 8.28
C GLU A 41 29.89 -6.73 9.73
N ILE A 42 29.96 -7.93 10.30
CA ILE A 42 30.41 -8.16 11.67
C ILE A 42 31.66 -9.03 11.58
N ARG A 43 32.82 -8.49 11.94
CA ARG A 43 34.11 -9.22 11.94
C ARG A 43 34.44 -9.89 10.58
N GLY A 44 34.08 -9.24 9.47
CA GLY A 44 34.30 -9.76 8.12
C GLY A 44 33.23 -10.75 7.63
N GLU A 45 32.25 -11.09 8.46
CA GLU A 45 31.08 -11.88 8.05
C GLU A 45 29.90 -11.00 7.68
N ILE A 46 29.23 -11.33 6.58
CA ILE A 46 28.05 -10.59 6.11
C ILE A 46 26.78 -11.21 6.72
N VAL A 47 26.18 -10.50 7.66
CA VAL A 47 24.89 -10.84 8.24
C VAL A 47 23.77 -10.15 7.47
N LYS A 48 22.93 -10.92 6.77
CA LYS A 48 21.76 -10.41 6.05
C LYS A 48 20.52 -10.49 6.91
N TYR A 49 19.67 -9.48 6.83
CA TYR A 49 18.44 -9.42 7.62
C TYR A 49 17.22 -8.99 6.79
N LYS A 50 16.04 -9.36 7.29
CA LYS A 50 14.73 -9.01 6.73
C LYS A 50 13.79 -8.64 7.87
N LEU A 51 13.53 -7.34 8.03
CA LEU A 51 12.65 -6.81 9.06
C LEU A 51 11.23 -6.58 8.52
N LEU A 52 10.21 -7.11 9.20
CA LEU A 52 8.83 -7.14 8.71
C LEU A 52 8.12 -5.80 8.97
N ARG A 53 7.33 -5.34 7.99
CA ARG A 53 6.46 -4.13 8.12
C ARG A 53 4.97 -4.46 8.08
N THR A 54 4.62 -5.71 7.80
CA THR A 54 3.25 -6.20 7.89
C THR A 54 3.25 -7.65 8.32
N HIS A 55 2.24 -8.03 9.08
CA HIS A 55 1.97 -9.42 9.45
C HIS A 55 0.47 -9.65 9.54
N ASP A 56 0.05 -10.91 9.47
CA ASP A 56 -1.33 -11.26 9.75
C ASP A 56 -1.60 -11.37 11.26
N ILE A 57 -2.86 -11.34 11.66
CA ILE A 57 -3.28 -11.39 13.07
C ILE A 57 -3.37 -12.82 13.64
N SER A 58 -3.05 -13.86 12.86
CA SER A 58 -3.27 -15.26 13.29
C SER A 58 -2.24 -15.71 14.33
N ALA A 59 -1.06 -15.09 14.35
CA ALA A 59 0.04 -15.43 15.25
C ALA A 59 0.98 -14.23 15.47
N ASP A 60 1.95 -14.42 16.36
CA ASP A 60 3.04 -13.46 16.53
C ASP A 60 3.88 -13.33 15.25
N ALA A 61 4.45 -12.15 15.03
CA ALA A 61 5.36 -11.90 13.92
C ALA A 61 6.75 -12.41 14.27
N VAL A 62 7.11 -13.57 13.73
CA VAL A 62 8.42 -14.20 13.93
C VAL A 62 9.35 -13.88 12.76
N MET A 63 10.56 -13.44 13.09
CA MET A 63 11.59 -13.12 12.13
C MET A 63 12.94 -13.64 12.62
N THR A 64 13.73 -14.17 11.70
CA THR A 64 14.97 -14.85 12.01
C THR A 64 16.13 -14.21 11.26
N ILE A 65 17.22 -13.97 11.96
CA ILE A 65 18.48 -13.48 11.41
C ILE A 65 19.50 -14.59 11.56
N LEU A 66 20.11 -15.02 10.46
CA LEU A 66 21.17 -16.02 10.48
C LEU A 66 22.46 -15.35 10.92
N VAL A 67 23.03 -15.83 12.02
CA VAL A 67 24.23 -15.29 12.64
C VAL A 67 25.12 -16.48 13.04
N PRO A 68 26.19 -16.78 12.29
CA PRO A 68 27.08 -17.89 12.57
C PRO A 68 27.89 -17.71 13.87
N ASP A 69 28.34 -16.48 14.14
CA ASP A 69 29.09 -16.15 15.35
C ASP A 69 28.18 -16.13 16.60
N THR A 70 28.37 -17.10 17.50
CA THR A 70 27.60 -17.26 18.73
C THR A 70 27.91 -16.21 19.80
N SER A 71 28.99 -15.44 19.63
CA SER A 71 29.31 -14.32 20.52
C SER A 71 28.48 -13.07 20.23
N VAL A 72 27.74 -13.06 19.11
CA VAL A 72 26.83 -11.97 18.77
C VAL A 72 25.56 -12.07 19.63
N SER A 73 25.07 -10.92 20.06
CA SER A 73 23.77 -10.77 20.70
C SER A 73 22.95 -9.70 19.98
N ALA A 74 21.65 -9.64 20.26
CA ALA A 74 20.80 -8.57 19.77
C ALA A 74 20.03 -7.94 20.92
N VAL A 75 19.81 -6.63 20.83
CA VAL A 75 18.80 -5.95 21.61
C VAL A 75 17.62 -5.67 20.68
N PHE A 76 16.46 -6.18 21.06
CA PHE A 76 15.19 -5.92 20.42
C PHE A 76 14.37 -5.01 21.33
N GLN A 77 14.03 -3.82 20.84
CA GLN A 77 13.21 -2.87 21.58
C GLN A 77 11.92 -2.61 20.83
N TRP A 78 10.79 -2.66 21.52
CA TRP A 78 9.48 -2.49 20.89
C TRP A 78 8.43 -1.91 21.83
N LYS A 79 7.39 -1.32 21.23
CA LYS A 79 6.16 -0.91 21.91
C LYS A 79 5.00 -0.77 20.94
N ARG A 80 3.76 -0.70 21.44
CA ARG A 80 2.61 -0.37 20.59
C ARG A 80 2.80 1.04 20.01
N PHE A 81 2.43 1.22 18.75
CA PHE A 81 2.48 2.52 18.10
C PHE A 81 1.34 3.42 18.60
N LYS A 82 1.56 4.73 18.73
CA LYS A 82 0.60 5.66 19.35
C LYS A 82 0.05 5.14 20.69
N SER A 83 0.96 4.81 21.60
CA SER A 83 0.64 4.43 22.97
C SER A 83 1.51 5.19 23.96
N TYR A 84 1.08 5.23 25.22
CA TYR A 84 1.89 5.70 26.35
C TYR A 84 2.80 4.61 26.91
N ASP A 85 2.97 3.50 26.21
CA ASP A 85 3.82 2.41 26.68
C ASP A 85 5.28 2.82 26.69
N GLN A 86 5.98 2.33 27.71
CA GLN A 86 7.44 2.35 27.72
C GLN A 86 7.97 1.32 26.71
N TRP A 87 9.21 1.53 26.26
CA TRP A 87 9.88 0.55 25.41
C TRP A 87 10.16 -0.72 26.21
N THR A 88 9.65 -1.85 25.72
CA THR A 88 10.06 -3.17 26.17
C THR A 88 11.40 -3.49 25.51
N ILE A 89 12.37 -4.00 26.27
CA ILE A 89 13.72 -4.30 25.81
C ILE A 89 14.02 -5.76 26.09
N ASP A 90 14.24 -6.52 25.02
CA ASP A 90 14.56 -7.93 25.06
C ASP A 90 16.01 -8.14 24.58
N THR A 91 16.82 -8.82 25.40
CA THR A 91 18.17 -9.24 24.99
C THR A 91 18.10 -10.65 24.41
N LEU A 92 18.38 -10.76 23.12
CA LEU A 92 18.32 -12.00 22.36
C LEU A 92 19.73 -12.54 22.15
N ARG A 93 19.86 -13.86 22.26
CA ARG A 93 21.12 -14.58 22.02
C ARG A 93 20.99 -15.49 20.81
N VAL A 94 22.13 -15.79 20.19
CA VAL A 94 22.19 -16.77 19.12
C VAL A 94 21.87 -18.16 19.66
N SER A 95 20.94 -18.86 19.01
CA SER A 95 20.61 -20.27 19.24
C SER A 95 20.48 -20.93 17.88
N ASP A 96 21.16 -22.06 17.65
CA ASP A 96 21.19 -22.76 16.36
C ASP A 96 21.58 -21.85 15.18
N ASN A 97 22.63 -21.03 15.35
CA ASN A 97 23.15 -20.07 14.36
C ASN A 97 22.12 -19.03 13.90
N LYS A 98 21.13 -18.72 14.75
CA LYS A 98 20.11 -17.72 14.47
C LYS A 98 19.72 -16.91 15.69
N ILE A 99 19.31 -15.67 15.44
CA ILE A 99 18.60 -14.83 16.40
C ILE A 99 17.14 -14.79 15.96
N THR A 100 16.23 -15.11 16.89
CA THR A 100 14.79 -15.07 16.65
C THR A 100 14.19 -13.87 17.37
N ILE A 101 13.56 -13.00 16.60
CA ILE A 101 12.80 -11.85 17.12
C ILE A 101 11.32 -12.19 16.98
N ILE A 102 10.57 -11.91 18.04
CA ILE A 102 9.13 -12.18 18.11
C ILE A 102 8.44 -10.86 18.44
N VAL A 103 7.67 -10.34 17.48
CA VAL A 103 6.80 -9.20 17.71
C VAL A 103 5.42 -9.72 18.11
N PRO A 104 4.90 -9.38 19.30
CA PRO A 104 3.62 -9.90 19.76
C PRO A 104 2.47 -9.51 18.84
N LYS A 105 1.56 -10.46 18.60
CA LYS A 105 0.36 -10.26 17.78
C LYS A 105 -0.43 -9.04 18.26
N GLN A 106 -1.01 -8.30 17.31
CA GLN A 106 -1.90 -7.18 17.59
C GLN A 106 -3.29 -7.43 17.01
N PRO A 107 -4.34 -6.76 17.53
CA PRO A 107 -5.64 -6.71 16.87
C PRO A 107 -5.56 -6.12 15.44
N PRO A 108 -6.59 -6.30 14.61
CA PRO A 108 -6.67 -5.69 13.28
C PRO A 108 -6.38 -4.18 13.33
N ALA A 109 -5.58 -3.67 12.39
CA ALA A 109 -5.12 -2.27 12.35
C ALA A 109 -4.17 -1.84 13.50
N GLY A 110 -3.86 -2.74 14.43
CA GLY A 110 -2.83 -2.53 15.43
C GLY A 110 -1.43 -2.45 14.82
N LYS A 111 -0.58 -1.62 15.42
CA LYS A 111 0.79 -1.38 14.98
C LYS A 111 1.74 -1.49 16.16
N VAL A 112 2.90 -2.07 15.90
CA VAL A 112 4.05 -2.07 16.81
C VAL A 112 5.17 -1.28 16.13
N ILE A 113 5.84 -0.43 16.90
CA ILE A 113 7.10 0.20 16.50
C ILE A 113 8.23 -0.52 17.20
N TYR A 114 9.26 -0.90 16.46
CA TYR A 114 10.38 -1.66 16.99
C TYR A 114 11.70 -1.32 16.33
N ASP A 115 12.78 -1.64 17.00
CA ASP A 115 14.14 -1.51 16.51
C ASP A 115 14.99 -2.71 16.97
N VAL A 116 16.03 -3.03 16.19
CA VAL A 116 16.91 -4.17 16.41
C VAL A 116 18.35 -3.73 16.22
N THR A 117 19.17 -3.93 17.23
CA THR A 117 20.60 -3.64 17.18
C THR A 117 21.37 -4.92 17.52
N LEU A 118 22.37 -5.27 16.69
CA LEU A 118 23.28 -6.37 16.97
C LEU A 118 24.51 -5.85 17.72
N PHE A 119 25.04 -6.68 18.62
CA PHE A 119 26.25 -6.41 19.38
C PHE A 119 27.21 -7.58 19.22
N ASP A 120 28.47 -7.30 18.89
CA ASP A 120 29.51 -8.34 18.88
C ASP A 120 30.17 -8.48 20.28
N GLY A 121 30.90 -9.57 20.49
CA GLY A 121 31.59 -9.84 21.75
C GLY A 121 32.71 -8.86 22.12
N ASN A 122 33.07 -7.91 21.24
CA ASN A 122 34.11 -6.89 21.48
C ASN A 122 33.50 -5.48 21.68
N GLY A 123 32.17 -5.37 21.76
CA GLY A 123 31.47 -4.10 21.96
C GLY A 123 31.14 -3.34 20.68
N GLY A 124 31.28 -3.95 19.49
CA GLY A 124 30.79 -3.38 18.24
C GLY A 124 29.27 -3.31 18.22
N ILE A 125 28.72 -2.19 17.72
CA ILE A 125 27.27 -1.90 17.71
C ILE A 125 26.81 -1.76 16.26
N TYR A 126 25.79 -2.54 15.87
CA TYR A 126 25.30 -2.61 14.50
C TYR A 126 23.76 -2.46 14.47
N PRO A 127 23.23 -1.23 14.40
CA PRO A 127 21.81 -1.00 14.20
C PRO A 127 21.37 -1.57 12.85
N LEU A 128 20.26 -2.30 12.81
CA LEU A 128 19.76 -2.90 11.57
C LEU A 128 18.88 -1.94 10.75
N SER A 129 18.52 -0.79 11.32
CA SER A 129 17.75 0.26 10.65
C SER A 129 18.18 1.63 11.20
N GLU A 130 18.16 2.66 10.35
CA GLU A 130 18.41 4.04 10.79
C GLU A 130 17.24 4.60 11.59
N GLU A 131 16.02 4.21 11.21
CA GLU A 131 14.78 4.59 11.88
C GLU A 131 14.05 3.37 12.42
N ALA A 132 13.30 3.55 13.50
CA ALA A 132 12.46 2.50 14.04
C ALA A 132 11.39 2.06 13.03
N ILE A 133 11.14 0.75 13.00
CA ILE A 133 10.29 0.11 12.00
C ILE A 133 8.89 -0.07 12.58
N THR A 134 7.90 0.42 11.85
CA THR A 134 6.49 0.14 12.16
C THR A 134 6.01 -1.09 11.42
N ILE A 135 5.55 -2.10 12.16
CA ILE A 135 4.84 -3.28 11.64
C ILE A 135 3.33 -3.13 11.88
N ARG A 136 2.55 -3.33 10.82
CA ARG A 136 1.07 -3.28 10.85
C ARG A 136 0.46 -4.68 10.75
N PHE A 137 -0.45 -4.97 11.65
CA PHE A 137 -1.21 -6.22 11.68
C PHE A 137 -2.53 -6.09 10.93
N LYS A 138 -2.85 -7.10 10.11
CA LYS A 138 -4.08 -7.15 9.32
C LYS A 138 -4.71 -8.54 9.31
N GLY A 139 -6.03 -8.61 9.20
CA GLY A 139 -6.74 -9.85 8.94
C GLY A 139 -6.38 -10.48 7.60
N VAL A 140 -6.64 -11.78 7.49
CA VAL A 140 -6.51 -12.52 6.22
C VAL A 140 -7.70 -12.19 5.34
N VAL A 141 -7.42 -11.68 4.13
CA VAL A 141 -8.47 -11.34 3.17
C VAL A 141 -8.68 -12.51 2.22
N PRO A 142 -9.90 -13.06 2.12
CA PRO A 142 -10.20 -14.15 1.18
C PRO A 142 -9.86 -13.77 -0.26
N LEU A 143 -9.23 -14.70 -0.99
CA LEU A 143 -8.81 -14.46 -2.37
C LEU A 143 -9.99 -14.11 -3.28
N ILE A 144 -11.17 -14.68 -3.03
CA ILE A 144 -12.40 -14.41 -3.78
C ILE A 144 -12.88 -12.94 -3.66
N VAL A 145 -12.42 -12.21 -2.64
CA VAL A 145 -12.70 -10.78 -2.45
C VAL A 145 -11.53 -9.94 -2.93
N LEU A 146 -10.30 -10.32 -2.58
CA LEU A 146 -9.10 -9.59 -2.95
C LEU A 146 -8.84 -9.58 -4.45
N LEU A 147 -9.02 -10.72 -5.13
CA LEU A 147 -8.72 -10.84 -6.55
C LEU A 147 -9.65 -9.96 -7.41
N PRO A 148 -11.00 -9.98 -7.24
CA PRO A 148 -11.87 -9.06 -7.96
C PRO A 148 -11.57 -7.59 -7.66
N HIS A 149 -11.31 -7.23 -6.39
CA HIS A 149 -10.92 -5.88 -6.01
C HIS A 149 -9.72 -5.39 -6.85
N VAL A 150 -8.62 -6.14 -6.79
CA VAL A 150 -7.36 -5.78 -7.44
C VAL A 150 -7.53 -5.73 -8.96
N LEU A 151 -8.26 -6.69 -9.54
CA LEU A 151 -8.51 -6.73 -10.98
C LEU A 151 -9.30 -5.51 -11.45
N PHE A 152 -10.40 -5.17 -10.76
CA PHE A 152 -11.20 -4.00 -11.12
C PHE A 152 -10.42 -2.70 -10.97
N MET A 153 -9.61 -2.55 -9.93
CA MET A 153 -8.80 -1.34 -9.73
C MET A 153 -7.74 -1.17 -10.83
N PHE A 154 -7.03 -2.23 -11.20
CA PHE A 154 -6.03 -2.15 -12.29
C PHE A 154 -6.66 -1.91 -13.66
N ILE A 155 -7.78 -2.56 -13.97
CA ILE A 155 -8.47 -2.33 -15.24
C ILE A 155 -9.06 -0.91 -15.27
N ALA A 156 -9.63 -0.42 -14.16
CA ALA A 156 -10.10 0.96 -14.04
C ALA A 156 -8.95 1.96 -14.24
N MET A 157 -7.77 1.69 -13.70
CA MET A 157 -6.58 2.53 -13.90
C MET A 157 -6.14 2.57 -15.37
N LEU A 158 -6.08 1.41 -16.02
CA LEU A 158 -5.69 1.31 -17.42
C LEU A 158 -6.69 2.02 -18.35
N ILE A 159 -7.99 1.74 -18.18
CA ILE A 159 -9.04 2.34 -19.01
C ILE A 159 -9.19 3.83 -18.68
N GLY A 160 -9.02 4.24 -17.43
CA GLY A 160 -9.03 5.65 -17.03
C GLY A 160 -7.90 6.44 -17.70
N THR A 161 -6.68 5.90 -17.66
CA THR A 161 -5.52 6.47 -18.39
C THR A 161 -5.79 6.54 -19.89
N ARG A 162 -6.33 5.45 -20.47
CA ARG A 162 -6.70 5.40 -21.89
C ARG A 162 -7.77 6.43 -22.24
N THR A 163 -8.70 6.72 -21.34
CA THR A 163 -9.75 7.74 -21.48
C THR A 163 -9.15 9.13 -21.57
N GLY A 164 -8.21 9.48 -20.70
CA GLY A 164 -7.49 10.77 -20.76
C GLY A 164 -6.75 10.94 -22.08
N ILE A 165 -6.01 9.91 -22.51
CA ILE A 165 -5.30 9.89 -23.80
C ILE A 165 -6.28 10.01 -24.98
N GLU A 166 -7.41 9.29 -24.95
CA GLU A 166 -8.47 9.37 -25.97
C GLU A 166 -9.03 10.80 -26.07
N ALA A 167 -9.30 11.40 -24.91
CA ALA A 167 -9.80 12.76 -24.83
C ALA A 167 -8.77 13.74 -25.40
N ILE A 168 -7.49 13.64 -25.07
CA ILE A 168 -6.42 14.46 -25.65
C ILE A 168 -6.36 14.27 -27.17
N ALA A 169 -6.45 13.04 -27.67
CA ALA A 169 -6.41 12.73 -29.09
C ALA A 169 -7.67 13.13 -29.87
N LYS A 170 -8.73 13.64 -29.21
CA LYS A 170 -10.05 13.98 -29.77
C LYS A 170 -10.82 12.75 -30.30
N GLY A 171 -10.65 11.60 -29.65
CA GLY A 171 -11.30 10.36 -30.02
C GLY A 171 -12.74 10.26 -29.52
N GLU A 172 -13.57 9.54 -30.26
CA GLU A 172 -15.02 9.39 -29.97
C GLU A 172 -15.33 8.46 -28.79
N LYS A 173 -14.38 7.60 -28.41
CA LYS A 173 -14.61 6.55 -27.40
C LYS A 173 -14.43 7.04 -25.97
N ALA A 174 -14.03 8.29 -25.77
CA ALA A 174 -13.69 8.84 -24.45
C ALA A 174 -14.84 8.68 -23.46
N TYR A 175 -16.08 8.98 -23.86
CA TYR A 175 -17.26 8.81 -23.00
C TYR A 175 -17.48 7.33 -22.61
N ARG A 176 -17.36 6.41 -23.56
CA ARG A 176 -17.53 4.97 -23.31
C ARG A 176 -16.45 4.46 -22.35
N TYR A 177 -15.19 4.86 -22.52
CA TYR A 177 -14.11 4.48 -21.63
C TYR A 177 -14.26 5.10 -20.23
N ALA A 178 -14.73 6.35 -20.14
CA ALA A 178 -15.07 6.98 -18.87
C ALA A 178 -16.15 6.18 -18.14
N LEU A 179 -17.22 5.77 -18.83
CA LEU A 179 -18.31 5.00 -18.23
C LEU A 179 -17.81 3.65 -17.68
N ILE A 180 -17.02 2.93 -18.47
CA ILE A 180 -16.41 1.67 -18.04
C ILE A 180 -15.49 1.88 -16.83
N THR A 181 -14.67 2.94 -16.85
CA THR A 181 -13.79 3.30 -15.73
C THR A 181 -14.59 3.56 -14.45
N THR A 182 -15.66 4.36 -14.53
CA THR A 182 -16.53 4.65 -13.39
C THR A 182 -17.17 3.39 -12.82
N VAL A 183 -17.69 2.50 -13.67
CA VAL A 183 -18.31 1.24 -13.22
C VAL A 183 -17.27 0.34 -12.53
N LEU A 184 -16.09 0.17 -13.13
CA LEU A 184 -15.02 -0.64 -12.53
C LEU A 184 -14.51 -0.04 -11.23
N LEU A 185 -14.37 1.29 -11.14
CA LEU A 185 -13.96 1.97 -9.91
C LEU A 185 -15.03 1.87 -8.83
N PHE A 186 -16.32 1.91 -9.20
CA PHE A 186 -17.42 1.67 -8.26
C PHE A 186 -17.35 0.25 -7.69
N LEU A 187 -17.29 -0.77 -8.56
CA LEU A 187 -17.23 -2.16 -8.14
C LEU A 187 -15.94 -2.43 -7.33
N GLY A 188 -14.78 -2.12 -7.90
CA GLY A 188 -13.49 -2.36 -7.26
C GLY A 188 -13.28 -1.53 -6.00
N GLY A 189 -13.52 -0.22 -6.09
CA GLY A 189 -13.19 0.73 -5.03
C GLY A 189 -14.24 0.89 -3.95
N LEU A 190 -15.53 0.95 -4.31
CA LEU A 190 -16.63 1.27 -3.38
C LEU A 190 -17.49 0.07 -2.98
N ILE A 191 -17.34 -1.10 -3.63
CA ILE A 191 -17.95 -2.36 -3.17
C ILE A 191 -16.88 -3.28 -2.61
N PHE A 192 -15.95 -3.74 -3.46
CA PHE A 192 -14.93 -4.71 -3.05
C PHE A 192 -13.88 -4.09 -2.13
N GLY A 193 -13.57 -2.80 -2.25
CA GLY A 193 -12.66 -2.08 -1.34
C GLY A 193 -13.12 -2.16 0.13
N PRO A 194 -14.36 -1.75 0.45
CA PRO A 194 -14.97 -1.95 1.75
C PRO A 194 -14.95 -3.38 2.28
N LEU A 195 -15.20 -4.37 1.42
CA LEU A 195 -15.13 -5.77 1.81
C LEU A 195 -13.70 -6.16 2.19
N VAL A 196 -12.69 -5.76 1.40
CA VAL A 196 -11.27 -5.98 1.72
C VAL A 196 -10.91 -5.32 3.05
N GLN A 197 -11.36 -4.08 3.30
CA GLN A 197 -11.15 -3.42 4.59
C GLN A 197 -11.81 -4.18 5.74
N LYS A 198 -13.03 -4.68 5.56
CA LYS A 198 -13.73 -5.42 6.62
C LYS A 198 -12.95 -6.65 7.03
N PHE A 199 -12.43 -7.42 6.07
CA PHE A 199 -11.60 -8.58 6.40
C PHE A 199 -10.24 -8.20 7.00
N ALA A 200 -9.64 -7.09 6.56
CA ALA A 200 -8.30 -6.70 7.00
C ALA A 200 -8.27 -5.96 8.35
N PHE A 201 -9.29 -5.14 8.63
CA PHE A 201 -9.29 -4.14 9.71
C PHE A 201 -10.62 -4.08 10.48
N ASP A 202 -11.55 -4.99 10.21
CA ASP A 202 -12.88 -5.08 10.82
C ASP A 202 -13.81 -3.85 10.60
N ALA A 203 -13.46 -2.95 9.68
CA ALA A 203 -14.26 -1.79 9.29
C ALA A 203 -14.58 -1.83 7.79
N TYR A 204 -15.79 -1.42 7.38
CA TYR A 204 -16.16 -1.35 5.96
C TYR A 204 -15.68 -0.06 5.28
N TRP A 205 -15.62 1.05 6.01
CA TRP A 205 -15.19 2.32 5.46
C TRP A 205 -14.65 3.18 6.58
N THR A 206 -13.46 3.73 6.38
CA THR A 206 -12.77 4.58 7.36
C THR A 206 -12.42 5.96 6.79
N GLY A 207 -12.86 6.24 5.56
CA GLY A 207 -12.77 7.56 4.93
C GLY A 207 -13.96 8.47 5.26
N TRP A 208 -13.96 9.66 4.65
CA TRP A 208 -15.02 10.66 4.76
C TRP A 208 -16.36 10.08 4.28
N PRO A 209 -17.49 10.40 4.94
CA PRO A 209 -17.64 11.35 6.05
C PRO A 209 -17.38 10.77 7.44
N PHE A 210 -17.11 9.48 7.56
CA PHE A 210 -17.07 8.77 8.85
C PHE A 210 -15.66 8.68 9.46
N GLY A 211 -14.62 9.01 8.70
CA GLY A 211 -13.24 9.03 9.18
C GLY A 211 -12.29 9.75 8.23
N HIS A 212 -10.99 9.49 8.42
CA HIS A 212 -9.90 10.21 7.75
C HIS A 212 -8.92 9.30 6.98
N ASP A 213 -9.29 8.02 6.75
CA ASP A 213 -8.43 7.09 6.01
C ASP A 213 -8.15 7.60 4.60
N LEU A 214 -6.86 7.75 4.31
CA LEU A 214 -6.40 8.34 3.07
C LEU A 214 -6.70 7.45 1.86
N THR A 215 -6.71 6.13 2.02
CA THR A 215 -6.94 5.16 0.95
C THR A 215 -8.39 5.19 0.47
N ASP A 216 -9.33 5.26 1.42
CA ASP A 216 -10.76 5.39 1.15
C ASP A 216 -11.06 6.74 0.49
N ASN A 217 -10.52 7.82 1.06
CA ASN A 217 -10.71 9.18 0.55
C ASN A 217 -10.19 9.36 -0.88
N LYS A 218 -9.02 8.82 -1.18
CA LYS A 218 -8.45 8.79 -2.52
C LYS A 218 -9.41 8.14 -3.52
N THR A 219 -9.93 6.98 -3.17
CA THR A 219 -10.85 6.23 -4.04
C THR A 219 -12.13 7.03 -4.27
N LEU A 220 -12.70 7.61 -3.22
CA LEU A 220 -13.89 8.45 -3.29
C LEU A 220 -13.68 9.70 -4.17
N ILE A 221 -12.56 10.42 -3.99
CA ILE A 221 -12.22 11.59 -4.80
C ILE A 221 -12.12 11.19 -6.28
N SER A 222 -11.39 10.13 -6.60
CA SER A 222 -11.28 9.66 -7.98
C SER A 222 -12.65 9.33 -8.57
N PHE A 223 -13.54 8.70 -7.79
CA PHE A 223 -14.88 8.34 -8.23
C PHE A 223 -15.76 9.57 -8.50
N ILE A 224 -15.73 10.57 -7.61
CA ILE A 224 -16.47 11.83 -7.78
C ILE A 224 -16.03 12.55 -9.06
N PHE A 225 -14.72 12.65 -9.32
CA PHE A 225 -14.23 13.27 -10.55
C PHE A 225 -14.70 12.55 -11.82
N TRP A 226 -14.78 11.21 -11.78
CA TRP A 226 -15.35 10.44 -12.88
C TRP A 226 -16.85 10.67 -13.07
N LEU A 227 -17.63 10.80 -11.99
CA LEU A 227 -19.05 11.17 -12.08
C LEU A 227 -19.23 12.56 -12.69
N ILE A 228 -18.45 13.55 -12.26
CA ILE A 228 -18.47 14.90 -12.82
C ILE A 228 -18.11 14.85 -14.31
N ALA A 229 -17.10 14.05 -14.68
CA ALA A 229 -16.69 13.90 -16.07
C ALA A 229 -17.76 13.26 -16.94
N LEU A 230 -18.50 12.27 -16.45
CA LEU A 230 -19.65 11.70 -17.16
C LEU A 230 -20.80 12.71 -17.29
N TRP A 231 -21.10 13.46 -16.23
CA TRP A 231 -22.17 14.47 -16.25
C TRP A 231 -21.86 15.60 -17.24
N GLN A 232 -20.65 16.15 -17.20
CA GLN A 232 -20.20 17.18 -18.12
C GLN A 232 -19.94 16.63 -19.53
N GLY A 233 -19.65 15.33 -19.63
CA GLY A 233 -19.51 14.56 -20.86
C GLY A 233 -20.75 14.57 -21.75
N LYS A 234 -21.94 14.67 -21.15
CA LYS A 234 -23.22 14.78 -21.87
C LYS A 234 -23.47 16.17 -22.46
N LYS A 235 -22.76 17.21 -21.98
CA LYS A 235 -22.93 18.59 -22.44
C LYS A 235 -22.00 18.88 -23.64
N PRO A 236 -22.50 19.57 -24.69
CA PRO A 236 -21.68 19.88 -25.85
C PRO A 236 -20.46 20.73 -25.47
N GLY A 237 -19.29 20.39 -26.03
CA GLY A 237 -18.05 21.16 -25.91
C GLY A 237 -17.26 21.01 -24.59
N ARG A 238 -17.88 20.60 -23.48
CA ARG A 238 -17.21 20.56 -22.16
C ARG A 238 -16.69 19.19 -21.71
N GLY A 239 -17.21 18.09 -22.26
CA GLY A 239 -16.87 16.73 -21.82
C GLY A 239 -15.38 16.37 -21.87
N ARG A 240 -14.69 16.84 -22.90
CA ARG A 240 -13.28 16.49 -23.15
C ARG A 240 -12.36 16.89 -22.01
N THR A 241 -12.47 18.14 -21.54
CA THR A 241 -11.61 18.67 -20.48
C THR A 241 -11.79 17.89 -19.19
N TRP A 242 -13.04 17.53 -18.86
CA TRP A 242 -13.32 16.77 -17.65
C TRP A 242 -12.81 15.33 -17.69
N PHE A 243 -12.81 14.66 -18.85
CA PHE A 243 -12.17 13.34 -18.98
C PHE A 243 -10.66 13.39 -18.78
N ILE A 244 -10.00 14.46 -19.23
CA ILE A 244 -8.57 14.67 -19.00
C ILE A 244 -8.32 14.92 -17.51
N ILE A 245 -9.08 15.83 -16.89
CA ILE A 245 -8.96 16.14 -15.47
C ILE A 245 -9.17 14.88 -14.62
N ALA A 246 -10.24 14.12 -14.86
CA ALA A 246 -10.52 12.90 -14.10
C ALA A 246 -9.41 11.85 -14.25
N SER A 247 -8.88 11.66 -15.47
CA SER A 247 -7.75 10.76 -15.71
C SER A 247 -6.48 11.21 -15.00
N VAL A 248 -6.18 12.51 -14.97
CA VAL A 248 -5.00 13.05 -14.27
C VAL A 248 -5.17 12.92 -12.77
N VAL A 249 -6.34 13.27 -12.23
CA VAL A 249 -6.66 13.12 -10.80
C VAL A 249 -6.52 11.66 -10.37
N GLN A 250 -7.08 10.73 -11.14
CA GLN A 250 -6.94 9.30 -10.88
C GLN A 250 -5.46 8.88 -10.88
N LEU A 251 -4.67 9.30 -11.87
CA LEU A 251 -3.24 8.97 -11.95
C LEU A 251 -2.47 9.51 -10.74
N LEU A 252 -2.69 10.78 -10.37
CA LEU A 252 -2.06 11.41 -9.21
C LEU A 252 -2.41 10.68 -7.91
N ILE A 253 -3.68 10.29 -7.75
CA ILE A 253 -4.14 9.52 -6.59
C ILE A 253 -3.40 8.17 -6.50
N TYR A 254 -3.24 7.48 -7.63
CA TYR A 254 -2.50 6.23 -7.68
C TYR A 254 -0.99 6.41 -7.47
N LEU A 255 -0.42 7.59 -7.73
CA LEU A 255 0.99 7.85 -7.41
C LEU A 255 1.23 8.00 -5.91
N VAL A 256 0.21 8.33 -5.11
CA VAL A 256 0.39 8.39 -3.66
C VAL A 256 0.38 6.95 -3.11
N PRO A 257 1.46 6.48 -2.43
CA PRO A 257 1.60 5.07 -2.09
C PRO A 257 0.41 4.52 -1.30
N HIS A 258 -0.01 3.30 -1.64
CA HIS A 258 -1.10 2.60 -0.96
C HIS A 258 -0.75 2.38 0.52
N SER A 259 -1.74 2.50 1.41
CA SER A 259 -1.58 2.24 2.86
C SER A 259 -0.75 3.28 3.65
N VAL A 260 -0.32 4.38 3.02
CA VAL A 260 0.15 5.56 3.75
C VAL A 260 -1.06 6.18 4.44
N LEU A 261 -1.03 6.28 5.78
CA LEU A 261 -2.14 6.80 6.61
C LEU A 261 -3.47 6.04 6.41
N GLY A 262 -3.39 4.70 6.33
CA GLY A 262 -4.58 3.85 6.42
C GLY A 262 -5.01 3.56 7.87
N SER A 263 -6.10 2.81 8.04
CA SER A 263 -6.73 2.48 9.34
C SER A 263 -5.71 2.09 10.42
N GLU A 264 -5.81 2.72 11.57
CA GLU A 264 -4.82 2.60 12.64
C GLU A 264 -5.53 2.67 13.99
N ILE A 265 -5.12 1.82 14.93
CA ILE A 265 -5.55 1.92 16.32
C ILE A 265 -4.72 3.01 17.01
N ASP A 266 -5.41 3.94 17.66
CA ASP A 266 -4.81 4.89 18.58
C ASP A 266 -4.97 4.39 20.02
N TYR A 267 -3.92 3.78 20.56
CA TYR A 267 -3.95 3.26 21.93
C TYR A 267 -3.92 4.37 22.98
N THR A 268 -3.58 5.62 22.61
CA THR A 268 -3.65 6.75 23.55
C THR A 268 -5.10 7.15 23.85
N ALA A 269 -6.01 6.93 22.90
CA ALA A 269 -7.43 7.25 23.02
C ALA A 269 -8.25 6.12 23.69
N MET A 270 -7.71 4.91 23.79
CA MET A 270 -8.38 3.76 24.43
C MET A 270 -8.15 3.66 25.94
N ASN A 271 -7.13 4.36 26.46
CA ASN A 271 -6.79 4.40 27.89
C ASN A 271 -7.37 5.64 28.61
N GLN A 272 -8.41 6.27 28.06
CA GLN A 272 -9.24 7.27 28.72
C GLN A 272 -10.57 6.67 29.16
#